data_AF-A0A0G0ZY58-F1
#
_entry.id   AF-A0A0G0ZY58-F1
#
_cell.length_a   1.000
_cell.length_b   1.000
_cell.length_c   1.000
_cell.angle_alpha   90.00
_cell.angle_beta   90.00
_cell.angle_gamma   90.00
#
_symmetry.space_group_name_H-M   'P 1'
#
loop_
_entity.id
_entity.type
_entity.pdbx_description
1 polymer ?
#
loop_
_entity_poly.entity_id
_entity_poly.type
_entity_poly.pdbx_seq_one_letter_code
_entity_poly.pdbx_strand_id
1 'polypeptide(L)'
;SQNVHNPGLFRNMSKAVERIFSAIAKNELIIIHGDYDADGVCAAVILYSTLKELGAKHLDVFLPDRELEGYGVNKDTVELLIASGVKLIITCDCGISNYAEIELAQKNNVDVIITDHHTVPPKVPPAFAIIHPKIQNETYPDKGLSGGGVAFKLAQALLASLRGIADDEKSSEKWLLDLVAISSVADM
;
A
#
# COMPACT_ATOMS: atom_id res chain seq x y z
N SER A 1 -13.50 13.08 3.69
CA SER A 1 -14.25 13.26 2.42
C SER A 1 -15.69 12.80 2.61
N GLN A 2 -16.67 13.50 2.06
CA GLN A 2 -18.09 13.06 2.10
C GLN A 2 -18.35 12.06 0.97
N ASN A 3 -19.24 11.09 1.16
CA ASN A 3 -19.63 10.08 0.15
C ASN A 3 -18.53 9.12 -0.32
N VAL A 4 -17.58 8.75 0.56
CA VAL A 4 -16.65 7.66 0.28
C VAL A 4 -16.87 6.49 1.22
N HIS A 5 -16.75 5.25 0.72
CA HIS A 5 -16.92 4.06 1.56
C HIS A 5 -15.83 3.96 2.63
N ASN A 6 -16.24 3.54 3.83
CA ASN A 6 -15.38 3.37 5.00
C ASN A 6 -14.24 2.38 4.69
N PRO A 7 -12.96 2.77 4.85
CA PRO A 7 -11.83 1.89 4.54
C PRO A 7 -11.77 0.63 5.43
N GLY A 8 -12.34 0.67 6.63
CA GLY A 8 -12.47 -0.49 7.52
C GLY A 8 -13.35 -1.63 6.97
N LEU A 9 -14.05 -1.41 5.86
CA LEU A 9 -14.77 -2.47 5.14
C LEU A 9 -13.83 -3.42 4.37
N PHE A 10 -12.55 -3.09 4.21
CA PHE A 10 -11.55 -4.06 3.75
C PHE A 10 -11.20 -5.02 4.88
N ARG A 11 -11.29 -6.32 4.63
CA ARG A 11 -11.11 -7.35 5.67
C ARG A 11 -9.76 -7.30 6.38
N ASN A 12 -8.69 -6.92 5.66
CA ASN A 12 -7.34 -6.86 6.19
C ASN A 12 -6.93 -5.44 6.64
N MET A 13 -7.82 -4.45 6.59
CA MET A 13 -7.46 -3.06 6.89
C MET A 13 -6.91 -2.90 8.32
N SER A 14 -7.61 -3.42 9.34
CA SER A 14 -7.15 -3.33 10.74
C SER A 14 -5.77 -3.95 10.92
N LYS A 15 -5.57 -5.16 10.36
CA LYS A 15 -4.30 -5.89 10.41
C LYS A 15 -3.15 -5.09 9.77
N ALA A 16 -3.39 -4.49 8.61
CA ALA A 16 -2.40 -3.65 7.92
C ALA A 16 -2.05 -2.39 8.73
N VAL A 17 -3.08 -1.68 9.22
CA VAL A 17 -2.92 -0.47 10.04
C VAL A 17 -2.11 -0.75 11.31
N GLU A 18 -2.46 -1.79 12.06
CA GLU A 18 -1.74 -2.19 13.28
C GLU A 18 -0.27 -2.49 12.99
N ARG A 19 0.03 -3.19 11.89
CA ARG A 19 1.40 -3.53 11.50
C ARG A 19 2.23 -2.31 11.12
N ILE A 20 1.63 -1.37 10.39
CA ILE A 20 2.27 -0.11 10.00
C ILE A 20 2.58 0.74 11.23
N PHE A 21 1.63 0.91 12.15
CA PHE A 21 1.90 1.62 13.40
C PHE A 21 2.96 0.93 14.25
N SER A 22 3.00 -0.41 14.27
CA SER A 22 4.08 -1.15 14.93
C SER A 22 5.45 -0.86 14.30
N ALA A 23 5.54 -0.80 12.96
CA ALA A 23 6.77 -0.46 12.25
C ALA A 23 7.27 0.94 12.62
N ILE A 24 6.37 1.92 12.59
CA ILE A 24 6.65 3.32 12.94
C ILE A 24 7.14 3.40 14.40
N ALA A 25 6.43 2.78 15.35
CA ALA A 25 6.78 2.82 16.76
C ALA A 25 8.14 2.16 17.07
N LYS A 26 8.51 1.11 16.32
CA LYS A 26 9.79 0.42 16.44
C LYS A 26 10.91 1.04 15.61
N ASN A 27 10.63 2.13 14.89
CA ASN A 27 11.56 2.76 13.95
C ASN A 27 12.15 1.75 12.94
N GLU A 28 11.31 0.83 12.49
CA GLU A 28 11.64 -0.14 11.45
C GLU A 28 11.82 0.55 10.09
N LEU A 29 12.71 0.03 9.25
CA LEU A 29 12.79 0.46 7.85
C LEU A 29 11.55 -0.05 7.09
N ILE A 30 10.78 0.91 6.57
CA ILE A 30 9.60 0.69 5.73
C ILE A 30 9.95 1.08 4.29
N ILE A 31 9.65 0.21 3.33
CA ILE A 31 9.79 0.51 1.91
C ILE A 31 8.41 0.46 1.26
N ILE A 32 8.05 1.53 0.55
CA ILE A 32 6.90 1.53 -0.34
C ILE A 32 7.39 1.05 -1.70
N HIS A 33 6.83 -0.05 -2.21
CA HIS A 33 7.15 -0.57 -3.53
C HIS A 33 6.02 -0.23 -4.49
N GLY A 34 6.20 0.79 -5.32
CA GLY A 34 5.21 1.19 -6.32
C GLY A 34 5.39 0.52 -7.67
N ASP A 35 4.53 0.87 -8.61
CA ASP A 35 4.75 0.66 -10.05
C ASP A 35 5.24 1.95 -10.72
N TYR A 36 5.82 1.82 -11.92
CA TYR A 36 6.45 2.92 -12.66
C TYR A 36 5.46 3.85 -13.39
N ASP A 37 4.20 3.45 -13.53
CA ASP A 37 3.21 4.23 -14.27
C ASP A 37 2.56 5.34 -13.41
N ALA A 38 1.62 6.08 -13.99
CA ALA A 38 1.01 7.21 -13.29
C ALA A 38 0.18 6.78 -12.06
N ASP A 39 -0.41 5.59 -12.08
CA ASP A 39 -1.17 5.07 -10.95
C ASP A 39 -0.22 4.68 -9.82
N GLY A 40 0.76 3.82 -10.11
CA GLY A 40 1.76 3.36 -9.16
C GLY A 40 2.56 4.50 -8.52
N VAL A 41 2.98 5.50 -9.30
CA VAL A 41 3.69 6.68 -8.79
C VAL A 41 2.79 7.52 -7.87
N CYS A 42 1.55 7.77 -8.25
CA CYS A 42 0.61 8.51 -7.40
C CYS A 42 0.32 7.75 -6.10
N ALA A 43 0.12 6.44 -6.18
CA ALA A 43 -0.10 5.57 -5.04
C ALA A 43 1.10 5.60 -4.06
N ALA A 44 2.32 5.56 -4.60
CA ALA A 44 3.54 5.65 -3.80
C ALA A 44 3.65 7.00 -3.07
N VAL A 45 3.35 8.11 -3.75
CA VAL A 45 3.37 9.46 -3.14
C VAL A 45 2.30 9.58 -2.05
N ILE A 46 1.11 9.03 -2.27
CA ILE A 46 0.01 9.01 -1.27
C ILE A 46 0.48 8.30 0.01
N LEU A 47 1.03 7.09 -0.11
CA LEU A 47 1.52 6.32 1.04
C LEU A 47 2.70 7.00 1.71
N TYR A 48 3.68 7.48 0.93
CA TYR A 48 4.88 8.12 1.47
C TYR A 48 4.53 9.37 2.27
N SER A 49 3.70 10.23 1.71
CA SER A 49 3.25 11.47 2.37
C SER A 49 2.51 11.16 3.67
N THR A 50 1.62 10.16 3.64
CA THR A 50 0.84 9.74 4.81
C THR A 50 1.73 9.16 5.92
N LEU A 51 2.63 8.23 5.59
CA LEU A 51 3.52 7.61 6.57
C LEU A 51 4.50 8.63 7.16
N LYS A 52 4.99 9.56 6.35
CA LYS A 52 5.84 10.67 6.82
C LYS A 52 5.10 11.58 7.79
N GLU A 53 3.84 11.92 7.51
CA GLU A 53 2.98 12.68 8.43
C GLU A 53 2.75 11.93 9.75
N LEU A 54 2.61 10.61 9.69
CA LEU A 54 2.46 9.72 10.86
C LEU A 54 3.77 9.52 11.65
N GLY A 55 4.86 10.15 11.23
CA GLY A 55 6.14 10.13 11.94
C GLY A 55 7.07 8.97 11.59
N ALA A 56 6.85 8.28 10.47
CA ALA A 56 7.81 7.30 9.95
C ALA A 56 9.14 8.00 9.61
N LYS A 57 10.21 7.67 10.35
CA LYS A 57 11.54 8.28 10.15
C LYS A 57 12.43 7.48 9.18
N HIS A 58 12.26 6.17 9.14
CA HIS A 58 13.03 5.24 8.30
C HIS A 58 12.10 4.73 7.20
N LEU A 59 11.90 5.57 6.18
CA LEU A 59 10.93 5.37 5.11
C LEU A 59 11.57 5.71 3.77
N ASP A 60 11.44 4.82 2.80
CA ASP A 60 11.88 5.07 1.42
C ASP A 60 10.88 4.50 0.39
N VAL A 61 11.07 4.85 -0.87
CA VAL A 61 10.26 4.38 -2.00
C VAL A 61 11.14 3.63 -3.00
N PHE A 62 10.66 2.48 -3.47
CA PHE A 62 11.23 1.76 -4.60
C PHE A 62 10.21 1.76 -5.74
N LEU A 63 10.64 2.22 -6.92
CA LEU A 63 9.88 2.12 -8.15
C LEU A 63 10.74 1.31 -9.14
N PRO A 64 10.21 0.21 -9.70
CA PRO A 64 11.00 -0.63 -10.60
C PRO A 64 11.30 0.08 -11.91
N ASP A 65 12.47 -0.21 -12.50
CA ASP A 65 12.76 0.16 -13.88
C ASP A 65 12.04 -0.81 -14.82
N ARG A 66 11.09 -0.29 -15.61
CA ARG A 66 10.28 -1.10 -16.53
C ARG A 66 11.11 -1.95 -17.49
N GLU A 67 12.20 -1.41 -18.03
CA GLU A 67 12.99 -2.05 -19.08
C GLU A 67 14.00 -3.05 -18.50
N LEU A 68 14.55 -2.74 -17.32
CA LEU A 68 15.57 -3.57 -16.68
C LEU A 68 14.99 -4.63 -15.74
N GLU A 69 13.96 -4.27 -14.97
CA GLU A 69 13.45 -5.05 -13.85
C GLU A 69 12.04 -5.61 -14.12
N GLY A 70 11.31 -5.02 -15.07
CA GLY A 70 9.98 -5.43 -15.49
C GLY A 70 8.86 -4.80 -14.66
N TYR A 71 7.69 -5.46 -14.66
CA TYR A 71 6.52 -5.03 -13.90
C TYR A 71 6.39 -5.78 -12.56
N GLY A 72 5.99 -5.04 -11.52
CA GLY A 72 5.70 -5.56 -10.19
C GLY A 72 6.94 -5.89 -9.37
N VAL A 73 6.78 -6.77 -8.39
CA VAL A 73 7.87 -7.13 -7.47
C VAL A 73 8.76 -8.21 -8.11
N ASN A 74 10.05 -7.91 -8.27
CA ASN A 74 11.05 -8.85 -8.76
C ASN A 74 11.83 -9.48 -7.59
N LYS A 75 12.29 -10.72 -7.77
CA LYS A 75 13.12 -11.45 -6.80
C LYS A 75 14.40 -10.69 -6.44
N ASP A 76 15.11 -10.14 -7.43
CA ASP A 76 16.37 -9.44 -7.20
C ASP A 76 16.16 -8.17 -6.36
N THR A 77 15.06 -7.45 -6.62
CA THR A 77 14.61 -6.32 -5.80
C THR A 77 14.32 -6.77 -4.37
N VAL A 78 13.62 -7.88 -4.17
CA VAL A 78 13.33 -8.39 -2.81
C VAL A 78 14.61 -8.77 -2.09
N GLU A 79 15.56 -9.43 -2.75
CA GLU A 79 16.87 -9.76 -2.15
C GLU A 79 17.65 -8.50 -1.77
N LEU A 80 17.64 -7.47 -2.62
CA LEU A 80 18.23 -6.16 -2.33
C LEU A 80 17.59 -5.48 -1.11
N LEU A 81 16.26 -5.46 -1.03
CA LEU A 81 15.53 -4.85 0.08
C LEU A 81 15.75 -5.62 1.39
N ILE A 82 15.80 -6.96 1.34
CA ILE A 82 16.16 -7.78 2.51
C ILE A 82 17.58 -7.41 2.98
N ALA A 83 18.54 -7.28 2.06
CA ALA A 83 19.92 -6.92 2.38
C ALA A 83 20.04 -5.50 2.98
N SER A 84 19.14 -4.57 2.63
CA SER A 84 19.09 -3.23 3.23
C SER A 84 18.55 -3.22 4.67
N GLY A 85 18.03 -4.35 5.15
CA GLY A 85 17.49 -4.50 6.50
C GLY A 85 16.05 -4.04 6.65
N VAL A 86 15.29 -3.95 5.54
CA VAL A 86 13.85 -3.66 5.56
C VAL A 86 13.12 -4.63 6.51
N LYS A 87 12.05 -4.15 7.16
CA LYS A 87 11.17 -4.99 7.99
C LYS A 87 9.73 -5.00 7.52
N LEU A 88 9.34 -3.97 6.77
CA LEU A 88 8.01 -3.87 6.19
C LEU A 88 8.10 -3.35 4.76
N ILE A 89 7.57 -4.12 3.82
CA ILE A 89 7.31 -3.67 2.45
C ILE A 89 5.81 -3.41 2.31
N ILE A 90 5.44 -2.27 1.74
CA ILE A 90 4.06 -1.94 1.39
C ILE A 90 4.04 -1.78 -0.12
N THR A 91 3.45 -2.73 -0.84
CA THR A 91 3.31 -2.60 -2.29
C THR A 91 2.14 -1.68 -2.60
N CYS A 92 2.25 -0.87 -3.64
CA CYS A 92 1.15 -0.12 -4.20
C CYS A 92 1.09 -0.33 -5.71
N ASP A 93 -0.12 -0.61 -6.20
CA ASP A 93 -0.41 -0.87 -7.60
C ASP A 93 0.30 -2.10 -8.21
N CYS A 94 0.75 -3.00 -7.34
CA CYS A 94 1.37 -4.26 -7.72
C CYS A 94 1.37 -5.25 -6.54
N GLY A 95 1.82 -6.48 -6.81
CA GLY A 95 2.11 -7.49 -5.79
C GLY A 95 1.13 -8.66 -5.76
N ILE A 96 -0.14 -8.52 -6.20
CA ILE A 96 -1.13 -9.60 -6.07
C ILE A 96 -0.77 -10.85 -6.89
N SER A 97 0.04 -10.69 -7.93
CA SER A 97 0.53 -11.78 -8.79
C SER A 97 1.93 -12.28 -8.45
N ASN A 98 2.65 -11.62 -7.53
CA ASN A 98 4.06 -11.90 -7.22
C ASN A 98 4.21 -12.95 -6.09
N TYR A 99 3.69 -14.16 -6.29
CA TYR A 99 3.66 -15.18 -5.24
C TYR A 99 5.04 -15.50 -4.65
N ALA A 100 6.01 -15.75 -5.52
CA ALA A 100 7.33 -16.24 -5.10
C ALA A 100 8.13 -15.16 -4.37
N GLU A 101 8.01 -13.92 -4.82
CA GLU A 101 8.72 -12.77 -4.29
C GLU A 101 8.18 -12.36 -2.92
N ILE A 102 6.85 -12.37 -2.77
CA ILE A 102 6.20 -12.11 -1.48
C ILE A 102 6.51 -13.24 -0.50
N GLU A 103 6.51 -14.51 -0.95
CA GLU A 103 6.92 -15.64 -0.12
C GLU A 103 8.38 -15.53 0.32
N LEU A 104 9.28 -15.09 -0.57
CA LEU A 104 10.69 -14.88 -0.27
C LEU A 104 10.88 -13.82 0.84
N ALA A 105 10.20 -12.69 0.73
CA ALA A 105 10.24 -11.64 1.76
C ALA A 105 9.77 -12.18 3.12
N GLN A 106 8.62 -12.86 3.15
CA GLN A 106 8.03 -13.44 4.36
C GLN A 106 8.95 -14.46 5.02
N LYS A 107 9.57 -15.36 4.24
CA LYS A 107 10.56 -16.35 4.72
C LYS A 107 11.80 -15.70 5.35
N ASN A 108 12.10 -14.46 4.98
CA ASN A 108 13.21 -13.68 5.52
C ASN A 108 12.80 -12.69 6.62
N ASN A 109 11.61 -12.89 7.23
CA ASN A 109 11.06 -12.04 8.29
C ASN A 109 10.88 -10.58 7.84
N VAL A 110 10.52 -10.38 6.57
CA VAL A 110 10.05 -9.11 6.02
C VAL A 110 8.55 -9.25 5.80
N ASP A 111 7.77 -8.50 6.57
CA ASP A 111 6.33 -8.46 6.35
C ASP A 111 6.02 -7.70 5.06
N VAL A 112 5.04 -8.18 4.30
CA VAL A 112 4.55 -7.50 3.10
C VAL A 112 3.07 -7.22 3.22
N ILE A 113 2.69 -5.95 3.03
CA ILE A 113 1.31 -5.51 2.90
C ILE A 113 1.09 -5.19 1.42
N ILE A 114 0.13 -5.87 0.79
CA ILE A 114 -0.20 -5.62 -0.61
C ILE A 114 -1.35 -4.61 -0.68
N THR A 115 -1.17 -3.51 -1.42
CA THR A 115 -2.24 -2.61 -1.86
C THR A 115 -2.31 -2.63 -3.38
N ASP A 116 -3.36 -3.23 -3.93
CA ASP A 116 -3.41 -3.58 -5.36
C ASP A 116 -4.87 -3.69 -5.81
N HIS A 117 -5.11 -3.64 -7.12
CA HIS A 117 -6.41 -3.66 -7.77
C HIS A 117 -6.46 -4.55 -9.02
N HIS A 118 -5.33 -5.15 -9.44
CA HIS A 118 -5.20 -5.98 -10.64
C HIS A 118 -6.08 -7.25 -10.63
N THR A 119 -6.01 -8.02 -11.71
CA THR A 119 -6.71 -9.32 -11.76
C THR A 119 -6.10 -10.27 -10.73
N VAL A 120 -6.93 -10.83 -9.86
CA VAL A 120 -6.49 -11.76 -8.80
C VAL A 120 -6.20 -13.13 -9.42
N PRO A 121 -4.97 -13.67 -9.30
CA PRO A 121 -4.66 -15.00 -9.81
C PRO A 121 -5.29 -16.09 -8.94
N PRO A 122 -5.39 -17.35 -9.44
CA PRO A 122 -5.91 -18.48 -8.66
C PRO A 122 -5.14 -18.75 -7.37
N LYS A 123 -3.84 -18.45 -7.36
CA LYS A 123 -2.96 -18.61 -6.20
C LYS A 123 -2.51 -17.25 -5.69
N VAL A 124 -3.08 -16.83 -4.57
CA VAL A 124 -2.78 -15.54 -3.94
C VAL A 124 -1.48 -15.63 -3.11
N PRO A 125 -0.58 -14.62 -3.15
CA PRO A 125 0.64 -14.55 -2.35
C PRO A 125 0.39 -14.65 -0.84
N PRO A 126 1.33 -15.23 -0.06
CA PRO A 126 1.19 -15.36 1.39
C PRO A 126 1.58 -14.05 2.12
N ALA A 127 1.04 -12.91 1.68
CA ALA A 127 1.34 -11.60 2.28
C ALA A 127 0.82 -11.49 3.72
N PHE A 128 1.42 -10.61 4.51
CA PHE A 128 0.99 -10.33 5.88
C PHE A 128 -0.42 -9.76 5.87
N ALA A 129 -0.71 -8.83 4.97
CA ALA A 129 -2.05 -8.31 4.73
C ALA A 129 -2.24 -8.01 3.24
N ILE A 130 -3.47 -8.16 2.75
CA ILE A 130 -3.84 -7.83 1.36
C ILE A 130 -5.04 -6.91 1.40
N ILE A 131 -4.88 -5.69 0.90
CA ILE A 131 -5.94 -4.72 0.68
C ILE A 131 -6.19 -4.70 -0.82
N HIS A 132 -7.22 -5.42 -1.26
CA HIS A 132 -7.50 -5.61 -2.68
C HIS A 132 -9.01 -5.73 -2.92
N PRO A 133 -9.63 -4.85 -3.72
CA PRO A 133 -11.08 -4.79 -3.81
C PRO A 133 -11.69 -6.05 -4.45
N LYS A 134 -10.96 -6.66 -5.40
CA LYS A 134 -11.41 -7.85 -6.16
C LYS A 134 -11.08 -9.20 -5.51
N ILE A 135 -10.52 -9.25 -4.29
CA ILE A 135 -10.20 -10.55 -3.66
C ILE A 135 -11.49 -11.30 -3.32
N GLN A 136 -11.45 -12.64 -3.40
CA GLN A 136 -12.61 -13.46 -3.12
C GLN A 136 -13.10 -13.21 -1.68
N ASN A 137 -14.41 -13.01 -1.52
CA ASN A 137 -15.05 -12.72 -0.24
C ASN A 137 -14.62 -11.38 0.40
N GLU A 138 -14.12 -10.42 -0.39
CA GLU A 138 -13.87 -9.05 0.08
C GLU A 138 -15.18 -8.28 0.28
N THR A 139 -15.30 -7.62 1.43
CA THR A 139 -16.49 -6.87 1.85
C THR A 139 -16.49 -5.42 1.39
N TYR A 140 -15.37 -4.92 0.88
CA TYR A 140 -15.31 -3.57 0.33
C TYR A 140 -16.23 -3.44 -0.90
N PRO A 141 -17.14 -2.46 -0.94
CA PRO A 141 -18.23 -2.41 -1.92
C PRO A 141 -17.78 -1.97 -3.31
N ASP A 142 -16.76 -1.12 -3.41
CA ASP A 142 -16.26 -0.62 -4.69
C ASP A 142 -15.17 -1.56 -5.24
N LYS A 143 -15.45 -2.16 -6.40
CA LYS A 143 -14.53 -3.09 -7.09
C LYS A 143 -13.66 -2.41 -8.14
N GLY A 144 -13.89 -1.13 -8.41
CA GLY A 144 -13.27 -0.35 -9.48
C GLY A 144 -12.21 0.65 -9.01
N LEU A 145 -11.72 0.54 -7.77
CA LEU A 145 -10.60 1.38 -7.33
C LEU A 145 -9.34 1.10 -8.16
N SER A 146 -8.63 2.16 -8.54
CA SER A 146 -7.23 2.12 -9.01
C SER A 146 -6.26 1.81 -7.86
N GLY A 147 -4.99 1.50 -8.15
CA GLY A 147 -3.94 1.31 -7.15
C GLY A 147 -3.81 2.49 -6.19
N GLY A 148 -3.81 3.71 -6.70
CA GLY A 148 -3.83 4.95 -5.93
C GLY A 148 -5.13 5.14 -5.13
N GLY A 149 -6.26 4.67 -5.65
CA GLY A 149 -7.52 4.60 -4.92
C GLY A 149 -7.43 3.68 -3.70
N VAL A 150 -6.82 2.49 -3.85
CA VAL A 150 -6.59 1.55 -2.74
C VAL A 150 -5.58 2.10 -1.73
N ALA A 151 -4.48 2.69 -2.20
CA ALA A 151 -3.49 3.37 -1.37
C ALA A 151 -4.12 4.51 -0.56
N PHE A 152 -5.01 5.29 -1.17
CA PHE A 152 -5.78 6.32 -0.47
C PHE A 152 -6.67 5.73 0.62
N LYS A 153 -7.31 4.57 0.41
CA LYS A 153 -8.11 3.91 1.45
C LYS A 153 -7.27 3.48 2.64
N LEU A 154 -6.07 2.97 2.40
CA LEU A 154 -5.13 2.71 3.48
C LEU A 154 -4.74 4.01 4.19
N ALA A 155 -4.44 5.08 3.46
CA ALA A 155 -4.12 6.38 4.02
C ALA A 155 -5.26 6.93 4.90
N GLN A 156 -6.52 6.84 4.45
CA GLN A 156 -7.69 7.24 5.24
C GLN A 156 -7.76 6.47 6.56
N ALA A 157 -7.54 5.16 6.54
CA ALA A 157 -7.58 4.34 7.75
C ALA A 157 -6.46 4.72 8.73
N LEU A 158 -5.24 4.94 8.23
CA LEU A 158 -4.10 5.34 9.05
C LEU A 158 -4.30 6.73 9.67
N LEU A 159 -4.74 7.71 8.89
CA LEU A 159 -5.00 9.06 9.36
C LEU A 159 -6.17 9.12 10.34
N ALA A 160 -7.19 8.27 10.18
CA ALA A 160 -8.29 8.17 11.14
C ALA A 160 -7.82 7.76 12.54
N SER A 161 -6.77 6.92 12.65
CA SER A 161 -6.21 6.52 13.94
C SER A 161 -5.48 7.64 14.70
N LEU A 162 -5.06 8.72 14.02
CA LEU A 162 -4.57 9.94 14.69
C LEU A 162 -5.69 10.79 15.28
N ARG A 163 -6.93 10.63 14.81
CA ARG A 163 -8.08 11.46 15.18
C ARG A 163 -8.67 11.02 16.52
N GLY A 164 -7.97 11.31 17.61
CA GLY A 164 -8.64 11.44 18.91
C GLY A 164 -9.55 12.67 18.91
N ILE A 165 -10.87 12.49 18.76
CA ILE A 165 -11.99 13.39 19.16
C ILE A 165 -11.84 14.92 18.87
N ALA A 166 -11.09 15.36 17.85
CA ALA A 166 -11.00 16.80 17.54
C ALA A 166 -10.84 17.08 16.03
N ASP A 167 -11.80 17.86 15.53
CA ASP A 167 -11.90 18.55 14.23
C ASP A 167 -11.76 17.72 12.94
N ASP A 168 -12.92 17.43 12.34
CA ASP A 168 -13.06 16.98 10.95
C ASP A 168 -12.44 17.95 9.92
N GLU A 169 -12.16 19.20 10.29
CA GLU A 169 -11.59 20.21 9.38
C GLU A 169 -10.08 20.07 9.13
N LYS A 170 -9.35 19.33 9.97
CA LYS A 170 -7.87 19.22 9.91
C LYS A 170 -7.33 17.97 9.22
N SER A 171 -8.17 17.17 8.57
CA SER A 171 -7.63 16.01 7.87
C SER A 171 -6.83 16.43 6.63
N SER A 172 -5.56 16.02 6.60
CA SER A 172 -4.70 16.12 5.43
C SER A 172 -5.17 15.26 4.26
N GLU A 173 -6.10 14.32 4.47
CA GLU A 173 -6.58 13.38 3.44
C GLU A 173 -7.12 14.11 2.19
N LYS A 174 -7.71 15.30 2.38
CA LYS A 174 -8.26 16.08 1.25
C LYS A 174 -7.19 16.50 0.24
N TRP A 175 -5.95 16.68 0.69
CA TRP A 175 -4.82 17.08 -0.14
C TRP A 175 -4.24 15.93 -0.96
N LEU A 176 -4.68 14.70 -0.69
CA LEU A 176 -4.31 13.52 -1.46
C LEU A 176 -5.25 13.29 -2.65
N LEU A 177 -6.43 13.94 -2.68
CA LEU A 177 -7.47 13.66 -3.67
C LEU A 177 -7.07 14.01 -5.11
N ASP A 178 -6.18 14.97 -5.31
CA ASP A 178 -5.67 15.31 -6.64
C ASP A 178 -4.87 14.14 -7.23
N LEU A 179 -4.05 13.47 -6.40
CA LEU A 179 -3.31 12.28 -6.79
C LEU A 179 -4.23 11.08 -7.04
N VAL A 180 -5.28 10.94 -6.22
CA VAL A 180 -6.31 9.91 -6.43
C VAL A 180 -7.01 10.12 -7.77
N ALA A 181 -7.37 11.36 -8.10
CA ALA A 181 -8.01 11.67 -9.38
C ALA A 181 -7.10 11.36 -10.58
N ILE A 182 -5.81 11.70 -10.50
CA ILE A 182 -4.82 11.38 -11.55
C ILE A 182 -4.71 9.86 -11.72
N SER A 183 -4.48 9.14 -10.62
CA SER A 183 -4.40 7.68 -10.59
C SER A 183 -5.62 7.04 -11.26
N SER A 184 -6.84 7.40 -10.83
CA SER A 184 -8.06 6.78 -11.35
C SER A 184 -8.34 7.07 -12.83
N VAL A 185 -7.91 8.21 -13.36
CA VAL A 185 -8.10 8.55 -14.78
C VAL A 185 -7.02 7.92 -15.66
N ALA A 186 -5.79 7.79 -15.15
CA ALA A 186 -4.67 7.23 -15.90
C ALA A 186 -4.74 5.71 -16.05
N ASP A 187 -5.44 5.04 -15.12
CA ASP A 187 -5.60 3.59 -15.00
C ASP A 187 -6.83 3.04 -15.75
N MET A 188 -7.36 3.81 -16.72
CA MET A 188 -8.50 3.44 -17.57
C MET A 188 -8.12 2.63 -18.81
#